data_AF-A0A929YHN2-F1
#
_entry.id   AF-A0A929YHN2-F1
#
_cell.length_a   1.000
_cell.length_b   1.000
_cell.length_c   1.000
_cell.angle_alpha   90.00
_cell.angle_beta   90.00
_cell.angle_gamma   90.00
#
_symmetry.space_group_name_H-M   'P 1'
#
loop_
_entity.id
_entity.type
_entity.pdbx_description
1 polymer ?
#
loop_
_entity_poly.entity_id
_entity_poly.type
_entity_poly.pdbx_seq_one_letter_code
_entity_poly.pdbx_strand_id
1 'polypeptide(L)' 'GVKIMTCGTCLDYYQIKDKLAVGTVSNMYEIVETQMRSALIVRP' A
#
# COMPACT_ATOMS: atom_id res chain seq x y z
N GLY A 1 -6.18 11.58 -11.06
CA GLY A 1 -5.39 10.35 -10.91
C GLY A 1 -5.66 9.73 -9.55
N VAL A 2 -5.20 8.50 -9.29
CA VAL A 2 -5.36 7.79 -8.00
C VAL A 2 -3.99 7.38 -7.46
N LYS A 3 -3.77 7.46 -6.15
CA LYS A 3 -2.55 6.97 -5.49
C LYS A 3 -2.74 5.51 -5.10
N ILE A 4 -1.87 4.63 -5.60
CA ILE A 4 -1.85 3.20 -5.27
C ILE A 4 -0.58 2.94 -4.44
N MET A 5 -0.76 2.42 -3.22
CA MET A 5 0.32 2.17 -2.28
C MET A 5 0.40 0.70 -1.96
N THR A 6 1.62 0.15 -1.97
CA THR A 6 1.87 -1.25 -1.61
C THR A 6 2.90 -1.32 -0.50
N CYS A 7 2.66 -2.13 0.53
CA CYS A 7 3.60 -2.28 1.65
C CYS A 7 4.87 -3.00 1.20
N GLY A 8 6.03 -2.35 1.31
CA GLY A 8 7.33 -2.92 0.94
C GLY A 8 7.67 -4.19 1.73
N THR A 9 7.43 -4.20 3.03
CA THR A 9 7.66 -5.38 3.89
C THR A 9 6.81 -6.57 3.44
N CYS A 10 5.57 -6.35 2.97
CA CYS A 10 4.73 -7.42 2.44
C CYS A 10 5.28 -7.93 1.10
N LEU A 11 5.68 -7.04 0.19
CA LEU A 11 6.31 -7.42 -1.08
C LEU A 11 7.58 -8.24 -0.88
N ASP A 12 8.41 -7.83 0.08
CA ASP A 12 9.62 -8.55 0.49
C ASP A 12 9.25 -9.90 1.13
N TYR A 13 8.27 -9.96 2.04
CA TYR A 13 7.80 -11.22 2.64
C TYR A 13 7.31 -12.23 1.60
N TYR A 14 6.56 -11.77 0.60
CA TYR A 14 6.04 -12.62 -0.48
C TYR A 14 7.04 -12.86 -1.62
N GLN A 15 8.24 -12.25 -1.59
CA GLN A 15 9.24 -12.38 -2.65
C GLN A 15 8.72 -11.97 -4.04
N ILE A 16 7.89 -10.92 -4.09
CA ILE A 16 7.25 -10.42 -5.32
C ILE A 16 7.52 -8.94 -5.59
N LYS A 17 8.52 -8.36 -4.95
CA LYS A 17 8.86 -6.93 -5.09
C LYS A 17 9.13 -6.53 -6.53
N ASP A 18 9.87 -7.34 -7.28
CA ASP A 18 10.18 -7.12 -8.70
C ASP A 18 8.97 -7.36 -9.63
N LYS A 19 7.87 -7.90 -9.10
CA LYS A 19 6.63 -8.13 -9.85
C LYS A 19 5.63 -6.99 -9.69
N LEU A 20 5.97 -5.91 -8.96
CA LEU A 20 5.08 -4.77 -8.80
C LEU A 20 4.94 -4.00 -10.12
N ALA A 21 3.79 -4.16 -10.77
CA ALA A 21 3.52 -3.52 -12.06
C ALA A 21 2.92 -2.09 -11.93
N VAL A 22 2.22 -1.79 -10.83
CA VAL A 22 1.45 -0.55 -10.65
C VAL A 22 1.55 -0.05 -9.22
N GLY A 23 1.64 1.28 -9.05
CA GLY A 23 1.69 1.95 -7.76
C GLY A 23 3.11 2.10 -7.23
N THR A 24 3.21 2.62 -6.01
CA THR A 24 4.51 2.90 -5.35
C THR A 24 4.69 2.03 -4.12
N VAL A 25 5.92 1.57 -3.90
CA VAL A 25 6.32 0.93 -2.65
C VAL A 25 6.27 1.97 -1.53
N SER A 26 5.53 1.66 -0.48
CA SER A 26 5.36 2.46 0.75
C SER A 26 5.66 1.57 1.97
N ASN A 27 5.29 2.02 3.16
CA ASN A 27 5.41 1.29 4.41
C ASN A 27 4.07 1.23 5.13
N MET A 28 3.98 0.38 6.16
CA MET A 28 2.75 0.20 6.91
C MET A 28 2.29 1.47 7.63
N TYR A 29 3.20 2.31 8.14
CA TYR A 29 2.86 3.52 8.86
C TYR A 29 2.13 4.54 7.98
N GLU A 30 2.61 4.80 6.77
CA GLU A 30 1.98 5.72 5.83
C GLU A 30 0.60 5.21 5.37
N ILE A 31 0.47 3.89 5.15
CA ILE A 31 -0.81 3.26 4.79
C ILE A 31 -1.83 3.44 5.91
N VAL A 32 -1.46 3.14 7.16
CA VAL A 32 -2.35 3.26 8.32
C VAL A 32 -2.70 4.73 8.56
N GLU A 33 -1.75 5.65 8.47
CA GLU A 33 -2.02 7.08 8.59
C GLU A 33 -3.02 7.55 7.52
N THR A 34 -2.86 7.11 6.28
CA THR A 34 -3.79 7.43 5.20
C THR A 34 -5.18 6.87 5.48
N GLN A 35 -5.28 5.65 5.99
CA GLN A 35 -6.56 5.05 6.41
C GLN A 35 -7.20 5.83 7.55
N MET A 36 -6.44 6.21 8.58
CA MET A 36 -6.93 6.97 9.73
C MET A 36 -7.41 8.38 9.35
N ARG A 37 -6.78 9.00 8.35
CA ARG A 37 -7.20 10.32 7.83
C ARG A 37 -8.37 10.22 6.84
N SER A 38 -8.73 9.02 6.38
CA SER A 38 -9.81 8.85 5.41
C SER A 38 -11.18 8.97 6.08
N ALA A 39 -12.13 9.62 5.40
CA ALA A 39 -13.50 9.77 5.89
C ALA A 39 -14.32 8.47 5.75
N LEU A 40 -13.92 7.58 4.85
CA LEU A 40 -14.58 6.31 4.57
C LEU A 40 -13.53 5.29 4.11
N ILE A 41 -13.53 4.12 4.76
CA ILE A 41 -12.76 2.95 4.34
C ILE A 41 -13.74 1.92 3.78
N VAL A 42 -13.62 1.61 2.49
CA VAL A 42 -14.39 0.54 1.84
C VAL A 42 -13.57 -0.74 1.89
N ARG A 43 -14.09 -1.78 2.55
CA ARG A 43 -13.51 -3.12 2.57
C ARG A 43 -14.45 -4.05 1.80
N PRO A 44 -14.16 -4.35 0.52
CA PRO A 44 -14.97 -5.24 -0.30
C PRO A 44 -14.96 -6.69 0.23
#